data_AF-A0A6G1RAM2-F1
#
_entry.id   AF-A0A6G1RAM2-F1
#
_cell.length_a   1.000
_cell.length_b   1.000
_cell.length_c   1.000
_cell.angle_alpha   90.00
_cell.angle_beta   90.00
_cell.angle_gamma   90.00
#
_symmetry.space_group_name_H-M   'P 1'
#
loop_
_entity.id
_entity.type
_entity.pdbx_description
1 polymer ?
#
loop_
_entity_poly.entity_id
_entity_poly.type
_entity_poly.pdbx_seq_one_letter_code
_entity_poly.pdbx_strand_id
1 'polypeptide(L)'
;IIKDIIKNKIDIKGGYQKPKIYDILLFQILLAPFYLCKYIVWYCWWIYCFTIKGQEYGVEEKLYIIRRYMKMSQSQFDSLEDHQKETFLERQLWIRENYEVYKREQEEELKKKMATDPRWKRYRRWMKNEGPGRLTFIDD
;
A
#
# COMPACT_ATOMS: atom_id res chain seq x y z
N ILE A 1 17.40 -0.06 31.08
CA ILE A 1 16.75 1.23 30.72
C ILE A 1 16.94 1.59 29.25
N ILE A 2 18.10 2.10 28.78
CA ILE A 2 18.28 2.48 27.35
C ILE A 2 18.17 1.25 26.42
N LYS A 3 18.75 0.11 26.81
CA LYS A 3 18.62 -1.16 26.05
C LYS A 3 17.18 -1.68 25.98
N ASP A 4 16.36 -1.45 27.02
CA ASP A 4 14.96 -1.89 27.05
C ASP A 4 14.05 -1.01 26.21
N ILE A 5 14.33 0.30 26.16
CA ILE A 5 13.61 1.24 25.30
C ILE A 5 13.92 0.95 23.83
N ILE A 6 15.17 0.63 23.49
CA ILE A 6 15.58 0.23 22.13
C ILE A 6 14.92 -1.10 21.74
N LYS A 7 14.86 -2.08 22.65
CA LYS A 7 14.22 -3.37 22.41
C LYS A 7 12.69 -3.28 22.25
N ASN A 8 12.05 -2.29 22.87
CA ASN A 8 10.60 -2.06 22.76
C ASN A 8 10.20 -1.13 21.60
N LYS A 9 11.08 -0.23 21.13
CA LYS A 9 10.79 0.69 20.01
C LYS A 9 11.28 0.21 18.65
N ILE A 10 12.13 -0.81 18.58
CA ILE A 10 12.41 -1.49 17.31
C ILE A 10 11.23 -2.40 17.02
N ASP A 11 10.21 -1.83 16.38
CA ASP A 11 9.26 -2.59 15.59
C ASP A 11 10.09 -3.26 14.48
N ILE A 12 10.46 -4.53 14.69
CA ILE A 12 11.24 -5.31 13.74
C ILE A 12 10.34 -5.53 12.52
N LYS A 13 10.35 -4.57 11.58
CA LYS A 13 9.74 -4.66 10.25
C LYS A 13 10.54 -5.60 9.32
N GLY A 14 11.14 -6.63 9.89
CA GLY A 14 11.75 -7.78 9.21
C GLY A 14 11.05 -9.03 9.72
N GLY A 15 10.99 -10.09 8.91
CA GLY A 15 10.03 -11.22 9.04
C GLY A 15 10.00 -12.05 10.33
N TYR A 16 10.60 -11.60 11.44
CA TYR A 16 10.47 -12.16 12.78
C TYR A 16 9.75 -11.18 13.72
N GLN A 17 8.42 -11.23 13.66
CA GLN A 17 7.57 -10.72 14.74
C GLN A 17 7.51 -11.79 15.84
N LYS A 18 7.51 -11.39 17.13
CA LYS A 18 7.35 -12.35 18.24
C LYS A 18 6.05 -13.14 18.02
N PRO A 19 6.09 -14.49 17.97
CA PRO A 19 4.91 -15.29 17.70
C PRO A 19 3.87 -15.05 18.79
N LYS A 20 2.68 -14.63 18.38
CA LYS A 20 1.52 -14.50 19.27
C LYS A 20 0.82 -15.86 19.34
N ILE A 21 0.11 -16.14 20.42
CA ILE A 21 -0.62 -17.41 20.60
C ILE A 21 -1.68 -17.61 19.48
N TYR A 22 -2.18 -16.50 18.92
CA TYR A 22 -3.09 -16.49 17.77
C TYR A 22 -2.43 -16.87 16.43
N ASP A 23 -1.10 -16.94 16.36
CA ASP A 23 -0.36 -17.32 15.16
C ASP A 23 -0.22 -18.85 15.00
N ILE A 24 -0.73 -19.63 15.97
CA ILE A 24 -0.84 -21.08 15.86
C ILE A 24 -1.94 -21.41 14.84
N LEU A 25 -1.58 -22.14 13.77
CA LEU A 25 -2.49 -22.49 12.66
C LEU A 25 -3.83 -23.08 13.10
N LEU A 26 -3.85 -23.87 14.17
CA LEU A 26 -5.06 -24.49 14.71
C LEU A 26 -6.09 -23.45 15.19
N PHE A 27 -5.63 -22.41 15.90
CA PHE A 27 -6.50 -21.32 16.33
C PHE A 27 -6.94 -20.45 15.16
N GLN A 28 -6.10 -20.28 14.13
CA GLN A 28 -6.48 -19.56 12.91
C GLN A 28 -7.60 -20.28 12.16
N ILE A 29 -7.55 -21.60 11.99
CA ILE A 29 -8.60 -22.37 11.31
C ILE A 29 -9.91 -22.34 12.09
N LEU A 30 -9.86 -22.43 13.42
CA LEU A 30 -11.04 -22.40 14.26
C LEU A 30 -11.70 -21.01 14.29
N LEU A 31 -10.90 -19.93 14.32
CA LEU A 31 -11.41 -18.56 14.35
C LEU A 31 -11.71 -17.98 12.96
N ALA A 32 -11.12 -18.51 11.89
CA ALA A 32 -11.36 -18.09 10.51
C ALA A 32 -12.85 -18.01 10.12
N PRO A 33 -13.71 -19.02 10.37
CA PRO A 33 -15.13 -18.92 10.02
C PRO A 33 -15.84 -17.81 10.80
N PHE A 34 -15.44 -17.56 12.05
CA PHE A 34 -16.02 -16.48 12.85
C PHE A 34 -15.68 -15.10 12.27
N TYR A 35 -14.40 -14.87 11.94
CA TYR A 35 -13.99 -13.61 11.31
C TYR A 35 -14.60 -13.44 9.90
N LEU A 36 -14.75 -14.54 9.16
CA LEU A 36 -15.39 -14.53 7.85
C LEU A 36 -16.86 -14.14 7.95
N CYS A 37 -17.63 -14.75 8.85
CA CYS A 37 -19.02 -14.39 9.09
C CYS A 37 -19.17 -12.92 9.49
N LYS A 38 -18.32 -12.43 10.40
CA LYS A 38 -18.30 -11.02 10.79
C LYS A 38 -18.03 -10.10 9.60
N TYR A 39 -17.09 -10.46 8.74
CA TYR A 39 -16.77 -9.70 7.54
C TYR A 39 -17.94 -9.70 6.53
N ILE A 40 -18.60 -10.84 6.34
CA ILE A 40 -19.77 -10.96 5.47
C ILE A 40 -20.91 -10.07 5.97
N VAL A 41 -21.23 -10.10 7.26
CA VAL A 41 -22.27 -9.26 7.85
C VAL A 41 -21.95 -7.77 7.65
N TRP A 42 -20.71 -7.37 7.92
CA TRP A 42 -20.26 -6.00 7.69
C TRP A 42 -20.39 -5.61 6.20
N TYR A 43 -20.04 -6.50 5.29
CA TYR A 43 -20.13 -6.26 3.85
C TYR A 43 -21.58 -6.15 3.36
N CYS A 44 -22.48 -7.02 3.83
CA CYS A 44 -23.91 -6.94 3.53
C CYS A 44 -24.52 -5.65 4.07
N TRP A 45 -24.17 -5.26 5.29
CA TRP A 45 -24.57 -3.97 5.87
C TRP A 45 -24.08 -2.80 5.02
N TRP A 46 -22.82 -2.84 4.57
CA TRP A 46 -22.24 -1.83 3.70
C TRP A 46 -23.00 -1.71 2.38
N ILE A 47 -23.25 -2.82 1.68
CA ILE A 47 -24.03 -2.82 0.44
C ILE A 47 -25.44 -2.26 0.69
N TYR A 48 -26.08 -2.66 1.78
CA TYR A 48 -27.42 -2.15 2.11
C TYR A 48 -27.42 -0.63 2.32
N CYS A 49 -26.48 -0.10 3.10
CA CYS A 49 -26.37 1.33 3.36
C CYS A 49 -26.01 2.15 2.11
N PHE A 50 -25.05 1.69 1.30
CA PHE A 50 -24.51 2.49 0.20
C PHE A 50 -25.18 2.22 -1.15
N THR A 51 -25.59 0.98 -1.43
CA THR A 51 -26.21 0.62 -2.72
C THR A 51 -27.74 0.75 -2.67
N ILE A 52 -28.38 0.39 -1.56
CA ILE A 52 -29.86 0.38 -1.47
C ILE A 52 -30.40 1.68 -0.86
N LYS A 53 -29.81 2.17 0.24
CA LYS A 53 -30.25 3.44 0.85
C LYS A 53 -29.69 4.69 0.17
N GLY A 54 -28.69 4.55 -0.71
CA GLY A 54 -28.10 5.68 -1.45
C GLY A 54 -27.55 6.79 -0.55
N GLN A 55 -27.10 6.46 0.66
CA GLN A 55 -26.55 7.46 1.58
C GLN A 55 -25.24 8.02 1.02
N GLU A 56 -25.06 9.33 1.14
CA GLU A 56 -23.78 9.95 0.79
C GLU A 56 -22.64 9.35 1.61
N TYR A 57 -21.55 8.99 0.95
CA TYR A 57 -20.37 8.49 1.65
C TYR A 57 -19.86 9.54 2.63
N GLY A 58 -19.82 9.20 3.91
CA GLY A 58 -19.15 10.00 4.92
C GLY A 58 -17.64 10.06 4.66
N VAL A 59 -16.96 10.87 5.47
CA VAL A 59 -15.51 11.11 5.30
C VAL A 59 -14.72 9.83 5.52
N GLU A 60 -15.08 9.04 6.54
CA GLU A 60 -14.40 7.78 6.84
C GLU A 60 -14.58 6.75 5.72
N GLU A 61 -15.78 6.67 5.15
CA GLU A 61 -16.10 5.73 4.09
C GLU A 61 -15.42 6.11 2.78
N LYS A 62 -15.33 7.41 2.48
CA LYS A 62 -14.51 7.94 1.38
C LYS A 62 -13.05 7.55 1.55
N LEU A 63 -12.47 7.77 2.74
CA LEU A 63 -11.08 7.40 3.03
C LEU A 63 -10.85 5.88 2.90
N TYR A 64 -11.80 5.06 3.35
CA TYR A 64 -11.74 3.61 3.20
C TYR A 64 -11.70 3.18 1.73
N ILE A 65 -12.54 3.79 0.88
CA ILE A 65 -12.57 3.51 -0.57
C ILE A 65 -11.25 3.95 -1.22
N ILE A 66 -10.78 5.17 -0.92
CA ILE A 66 -9.51 5.70 -1.43
C ILE A 66 -8.36 4.76 -1.09
N ARG A 67 -8.26 4.35 0.18
CA ARG A 67 -7.26 3.37 0.63
C ARG A 67 -7.34 2.08 -0.17
N ARG A 68 -8.56 1.57 -0.41
CA ARG A 68 -8.78 0.33 -1.15
C ARG A 68 -8.37 0.44 -2.61
N TYR A 69 -8.62 1.58 -3.25
CA TYR A 69 -8.16 1.86 -4.61
C TYR A 69 -6.64 1.97 -4.71
N MET A 70 -6.00 2.62 -3.73
CA MET A 70 -4.54 2.75 -3.64
C MET A 70 -3.81 1.45 -3.29
N LYS A 71 -4.54 0.39 -2.89
CA LYS A 71 -3.97 -0.93 -2.49
C LYS A 71 -2.94 -0.85 -1.37
N MET A 72 -3.11 0.07 -0.42
CA MET A 72 -2.18 0.21 0.71
C MET A 72 -2.72 -0.42 2.01
N SER A 73 -1.81 -0.87 2.86
CA SER A 73 -2.16 -1.40 4.19
C SER A 73 -2.73 -0.29 5.09
N GLN A 74 -3.43 -0.67 6.16
CA GLN A 74 -3.98 0.30 7.13
C GLN A 74 -2.83 1.09 7.74
N SER A 75 -1.76 0.40 8.16
CA SER A 75 -0.57 1.02 8.72
C SER A 75 0.15 1.99 7.79
N GLN A 76 0.15 1.72 6.47
CA GLN A 76 0.70 2.64 5.48
C GLN A 76 -0.19 3.88 5.34
N PHE A 77 -1.51 3.69 5.26
CA PHE A 77 -2.46 4.80 5.14
C PHE A 77 -2.48 5.70 6.39
N ASP A 78 -2.41 5.10 7.57
CA ASP A 78 -2.40 5.82 8.85
C ASP A 78 -1.12 6.65 9.01
N SER A 79 0.00 6.21 8.41
CA SER A 79 1.27 6.94 8.41
C SER A 79 1.32 8.12 7.45
N LEU A 80 0.32 8.28 6.57
CA LEU A 80 0.23 9.44 5.69
C LEU A 80 -0.14 10.70 6.48
N GLU A 81 0.44 11.82 6.06
CA GLU A 81 0.12 13.15 6.60
C GLU A 81 -1.34 13.51 6.34
N ASP A 82 -1.96 14.23 7.28
CA ASP A 82 -3.38 14.57 7.19
C ASP A 82 -3.69 15.49 6.01
N HIS A 83 -2.77 16.40 5.68
CA HIS A 83 -2.86 17.22 4.46
C HIS A 83 -2.94 16.36 3.18
N GLN A 84 -2.21 15.24 3.11
CA GLN A 84 -2.32 14.36 1.94
C GLN A 84 -3.70 13.68 1.88
N LYS A 85 -4.24 13.26 3.03
CA LYS A 85 -5.59 12.69 3.11
C LYS A 85 -6.65 13.71 2.69
N GLU A 86 -6.50 14.98 3.07
CA GLU A 86 -7.36 16.08 2.63
C GLU A 86 -7.29 16.26 1.11
N THR A 87 -6.11 16.29 0.51
CA THR A 87 -6.00 16.41 -0.96
C THR A 87 -6.66 15.24 -1.71
N PHE A 88 -6.68 14.04 -1.13
CA PHE A 88 -7.38 12.89 -1.71
C PHE A 88 -8.90 13.03 -1.65
N LEU A 89 -9.42 13.65 -0.58
CA LEU A 89 -10.83 13.97 -0.43
C LEU A 89 -11.24 15.11 -1.38
N GLU A 90 -10.43 16.16 -1.50
CA GLU A 90 -10.67 17.27 -2.42
C GLU A 90 -10.72 16.80 -3.88
N ARG A 91 -9.77 15.94 -4.28
CA ARG A 91 -9.73 15.34 -5.63
C ARG A 91 -10.78 14.25 -5.85
N GLN A 92 -11.60 13.96 -4.84
CA GLN A 92 -12.65 12.95 -4.88
C GLN A 92 -12.15 11.59 -5.38
N LEU A 93 -11.01 11.14 -4.87
CA LEU A 93 -10.36 9.89 -5.31
C LEU A 93 -11.17 8.63 -4.95
N TRP A 94 -12.27 8.76 -4.21
CA TRP A 94 -13.23 7.67 -4.01
C TRP A 94 -14.03 7.35 -5.28
N ILE A 95 -14.04 8.25 -6.28
CA ILE A 95 -14.58 8.00 -7.60
C ILE A 95 -13.51 7.31 -8.44
N ARG A 96 -13.85 6.15 -8.99
CA ARG A 96 -12.90 5.31 -9.72
C ARG A 96 -12.24 6.02 -10.90
N GLU A 97 -13.00 6.84 -11.64
CA GLU A 97 -12.49 7.60 -12.79
C GLU A 97 -11.42 8.61 -12.36
N ASN A 98 -11.68 9.38 -11.30
CA ASN A 98 -10.74 10.34 -10.73
C ASN A 98 -9.47 9.65 -10.22
N TYR A 99 -9.64 8.49 -9.59
CA TYR A 99 -8.51 7.68 -9.15
C TYR A 99 -7.65 7.18 -10.31
N GLU A 100 -8.25 6.73 -11.42
CA GLU A 100 -7.52 6.25 -12.59
C GLU A 100 -6.73 7.39 -13.26
N VAL A 101 -7.30 8.60 -13.33
CA VAL A 101 -6.60 9.80 -13.79
C VAL A 101 -5.43 10.14 -12.86
N TYR A 102 -5.69 10.23 -11.56
CA TYR A 102 -4.64 10.51 -10.55
C TYR A 102 -3.50 9.49 -10.61
N LYS A 103 -3.82 8.21 -10.75
CA LYS A 103 -2.82 7.14 -10.86
C LYS A 103 -1.95 7.33 -12.11
N ARG A 104 -2.56 7.70 -13.24
CA ARG A 104 -1.82 7.99 -14.48
C ARG A 104 -0.90 9.19 -14.32
N GLU A 105 -1.36 10.27 -13.69
CA GLU A 105 -0.54 11.45 -13.38
C GLU A 105 0.68 11.06 -12.53
N GLN A 106 0.47 10.28 -11.46
CA GLN A 106 1.55 9.81 -10.59
C GLN A 106 2.55 8.90 -11.33
N GLU A 107 2.08 8.01 -12.19
CA GLU A 107 2.95 7.18 -13.03
C GLU A 107 3.75 8.02 -14.04
N GLU A 108 3.16 9.06 -14.61
CA GLU A 108 3.85 9.99 -15.51
C GLU A 108 4.88 10.85 -14.79
N GLU A 109 4.55 11.38 -13.62
CA GLU A 109 5.51 12.11 -12.77
C GLU A 109 6.68 11.22 -12.38
N LEU A 110 6.41 9.97 -11.98
CA LEU A 110 7.44 9.00 -11.66
C LEU A 110 8.32 8.70 -12.88
N LYS A 111 7.72 8.49 -14.06
CA LYS A 111 8.46 8.30 -15.32
C LYS A 111 9.31 9.51 -15.66
N LYS A 112 8.81 10.74 -15.49
CA LYS A 112 9.58 11.99 -15.71
C LYS A 112 10.73 12.11 -14.73
N LYS A 113 10.52 11.81 -13.45
CA LYS A 113 11.58 11.78 -12.42
C LYS A 113 12.64 10.73 -12.75
N MET A 114 12.24 9.51 -13.13
CA MET A 114 13.14 8.45 -13.59
C MET A 114 13.89 8.83 -14.88
N ALA A 115 13.24 9.55 -15.79
CA ALA A 115 13.87 10.00 -17.03
C ALA A 115 14.88 11.12 -16.79
N THR A 116 14.65 11.97 -15.79
CA THR A 116 15.53 13.10 -15.43
C THR A 116 16.68 12.69 -14.51
N ASP A 117 16.48 11.67 -13.65
CA ASP A 117 17.47 11.20 -12.69
C ASP A 117 18.81 10.80 -13.37
N PRO A 118 19.93 11.49 -13.04
CA PRO A 118 21.25 11.17 -13.55
C PRO A 118 21.72 9.74 -13.22
N ARG A 119 21.34 9.19 -12.06
CA ARG A 119 21.68 7.80 -11.68
C ARG A 119 21.01 6.81 -12.60
N TRP A 120 19.73 7.03 -12.89
CA TRP A 120 18.95 6.16 -13.77
C TRP A 120 19.37 6.29 -15.23
N LYS A 121 19.78 7.48 -15.68
CA LYS A 121 20.45 7.66 -16.99
C LYS A 121 21.78 6.90 -17.05
N ARG A 122 22.61 6.96 -16.00
CA ARG A 122 23.89 6.24 -15.93
C ARG A 122 23.68 4.73 -15.95
N TYR A 123 22.76 4.21 -15.14
CA TYR A 123 22.43 2.79 -15.09
C TYR A 123 21.92 2.28 -16.45
N ARG A 124 21.04 3.04 -17.14
CA ARG A 124 20.60 2.68 -18.50
C ARG A 124 21.74 2.64 -19.52
N ARG A 125 22.70 3.56 -19.45
CA ARG A 125 23.90 3.54 -20.32
C ARG A 125 24.79 2.34 -20.02
N TRP A 126 25.00 2.03 -18.74
CA TRP A 126 25.76 0.86 -18.31
C TRP A 126 25.09 -0.45 -18.78
N MET A 127 23.78 -0.61 -18.60
CA MET A 127 23.04 -1.76 -19.09
C MET A 127 23.18 -1.98 -20.61
N LYS A 128 23.28 -0.89 -21.39
CA LYS A 128 23.47 -0.95 -22.85
C LYS A 128 24.90 -1.30 -23.26
N ASN A 129 25.90 -0.82 -22.52
CA ASN A 129 27.31 -0.90 -22.92
C ASN A 129 28.11 -2.02 -22.20
N GLU A 130 27.78 -2.30 -20.94
CA GLU A 130 28.57 -3.11 -19.99
C GLU A 130 27.70 -4.07 -19.14
N GLY A 131 26.43 -4.25 -19.52
CA GLY A 131 25.49 -5.09 -18.79
C GLY A 131 25.94 -6.57 -18.69
N PRO A 132 25.32 -7.37 -17.81
CA PRO A 132 25.76 -8.72 -17.43
C PRO A 132 25.73 -9.78 -18.57
N GLY A 133 25.35 -9.40 -19.79
CA GLY A 133 25.40 -10.24 -20.99
C GLY A 133 26.56 -9.90 -21.95
N ARG A 134 27.47 -8.99 -21.57
CA ARG A 134 28.62 -8.66 -22.42
C ARG A 134 29.64 -9.80 -22.38
N LEU A 135 29.82 -10.48 -23.51
CA LEU A 135 30.98 -11.33 -23.79
C LEU A 135 32.21 -10.42 -23.86
N THR A 136 32.92 -10.25 -22.74
CA THR A 136 34.26 -9.65 -22.75
C THR A 136 35.22 -10.73 -23.20
N PHE A 137 35.75 -10.61 -24.43
CA PHE A 137 36.95 -11.34 -24.80
C PHE A 137 38.07 -10.79 -23.93
N ILE A 138 38.51 -11.60 -22.97
CA ILE A 138 39.74 -11.36 -22.22
C ILE A 138 40.83 -11.79 -23.21
N ASP A 139 41.46 -10.82 -23.86
CA ASP A 139 42.64 -11.08 -24.67
C ASP A 139 43.82 -11.27 -23.70
N ASP A 140 44.35 -12.50 -23.62
CA ASP A 140 45.61 -12.85 -22.95
C ASP A 140 46.83 -12.21 -23.67
#